data_AF-A0AB32VSF8-F1
#
_entry.id   AF-A0AB32VSF8-F1
#
_cell.length_a   1.000
_cell.length_b   1.000
_cell.length_c   1.000
_cell.angle_alpha   90.00
_cell.angle_beta   90.00
_cell.angle_gamma   90.00
#
_symmetry.space_group_name_H-M   'P 1'
#
loop_
_entity.id
_entity.type
_entity.pdbx_description
1 polymer ?
#
loop_
_entity_poly.entity_id
_entity_poly.type
_entity_poly.pdbx_seq_one_letter_code
_entity_poly.pdbx_strand_id
1 'polypeptide(L)'
;MLKEMRIDLNPSSLHKRHHVFVKFAISFLLLGLAFRLFVSDSIRFSSSIVDTPPFVETNSITESPPLSPSSSSLPAQAPSSGDLLANESQAFPNVAAECDIFTGDWVPDPSAPAYTNASCHEIEGHQNCMRNGRPDSGYLYWRWNPRDCELPRFDPGKFLDSTRNKSWAFIGDSISRNHVQSLLCILSQVEQAVEVYHDEEYRSKRWHFPSHNFTLSVVWTPFLLKADIFEDMNGVSSSEIQLHLDKLDETWTEQYKNFDYAVIAGGKWFLKTAIYRENDTVTGCHYCPGKNLTELGFDYAYRRALKTVLNFMTNSGHKAFIFLRTTTPDHFENGEWFSGGTCNRTAPFKDGEVDMKDVDIVMRDIELEEYEKAAPVGAENGVILKLLDTTRLSLLRPDGHPGPYRQFQPFAKDKNAQAQNDCLHWCLPGPIDSWNDLLMEMINRGIHQ
;
A
#
# COMPACT_ATOMS: atom_id res chain seq x y z
N MET A 1 41.00 -23.16 70.34
CA MET A 1 41.76 -23.00 69.08
C MET A 1 41.22 -21.75 68.39
N LEU A 2 41.80 -20.60 68.72
CA LEU A 2 41.42 -19.27 68.24
C LEU A 2 42.62 -18.73 67.46
N LYS A 3 42.41 -18.25 66.22
CA LYS A 3 43.44 -17.51 65.50
C LYS A 3 42.78 -16.31 64.84
N GLU A 4 43.04 -15.14 65.40
CA GLU A 4 42.69 -13.84 64.83
C GLU A 4 43.46 -13.59 63.53
N MET A 5 42.76 -13.03 62.55
CA MET A 5 43.31 -12.46 61.32
C MET A 5 43.68 -10.99 61.55
N ARG A 6 44.89 -10.61 61.17
CA ARG A 6 45.27 -9.20 60.92
C ARG A 6 45.53 -9.04 59.42
N ILE A 7 44.82 -8.11 58.79
CA ILE A 7 45.04 -7.72 57.39
C ILE A 7 45.62 -6.30 57.41
N ASP A 8 46.85 -6.15 56.94
CA ASP A 8 47.48 -4.85 56.71
C ASP A 8 46.97 -4.26 55.37
N LEU A 9 46.36 -3.08 55.43
CA LEU A 9 45.92 -2.31 54.26
C LEU A 9 46.99 -1.28 53.88
N ASN A 10 47.55 -1.45 52.67
CA ASN A 10 48.59 -0.60 52.11
C ASN A 10 47.98 0.74 51.59
N PRO A 11 48.45 1.93 52.04
CA PRO A 11 47.83 3.23 51.72
C PRO A 11 47.84 3.63 50.24
N SER A 12 48.71 3.02 49.43
CA SER A 12 48.91 3.39 48.01
C SER A 12 47.80 2.91 47.06
N SER A 13 46.98 1.92 47.47
CA SER A 13 45.90 1.39 46.62
C SER A 13 44.62 2.24 46.66
N LEU A 14 44.36 2.93 47.77
CA LEU A 14 43.21 3.82 47.94
C LEU A 14 43.30 5.04 47.03
N HIS A 15 44.50 5.63 46.90
CA HIS A 15 44.71 6.83 46.10
C HIS A 15 44.51 6.59 44.58
N LYS A 16 44.92 5.42 44.08
CA LYS A 16 44.65 5.00 42.69
C LYS A 16 43.17 4.76 42.43
N ARG A 17 42.43 4.19 43.41
CA ARG A 17 41.00 3.92 43.26
C ARG A 17 40.19 5.22 43.20
N HIS A 18 40.50 6.20 44.05
CA HIS A 18 39.86 7.52 44.01
C HIS A 18 40.09 8.25 42.69
N HIS A 19 41.29 8.19 42.11
CA HIS A 19 41.58 8.82 40.82
C HIS A 19 40.75 8.23 39.66
N VAL A 20 40.46 6.94 39.69
CA VAL A 20 39.62 6.29 38.67
C VAL A 20 38.17 6.71 38.83
N PHE A 21 37.64 6.74 40.06
CA PHE A 21 36.28 7.20 40.31
C PHE A 21 36.05 8.66 39.93
N VAL A 22 37.01 9.55 40.21
CA VAL A 22 36.94 10.96 39.82
C VAL A 22 36.92 11.11 38.29
N LYS A 23 37.71 10.32 37.56
CA LYS A 23 37.69 10.33 36.08
C LYS A 23 36.35 9.85 35.51
N PHE A 24 35.76 8.81 36.09
CA PHE A 24 34.42 8.36 35.68
C PHE A 24 33.35 9.42 35.99
N ALA A 25 33.38 10.03 37.18
CA ALA A 25 32.44 11.09 37.54
C ALA A 25 32.51 12.30 36.61
N ILE A 26 33.72 12.74 36.24
CA ILE A 26 33.93 13.82 35.27
C ILE A 26 33.40 13.43 33.87
N SER A 27 33.66 12.19 33.43
CA SER A 27 33.15 11.69 32.14
C SER A 27 31.62 11.70 32.08
N PHE A 28 30.95 11.22 33.14
CA PHE A 28 29.48 11.24 33.22
C PHE A 28 28.91 12.67 33.26
N LEU A 29 29.59 13.60 33.95
CA LEU A 29 29.21 15.01 33.96
C LEU A 29 29.32 15.66 32.58
N LEU A 30 30.40 15.37 31.85
CA LEU A 30 30.59 15.87 30.48
C LEU A 30 29.57 15.26 29.50
N LEU A 31 29.25 13.97 29.64
CA LEU A 31 28.19 13.34 28.85
C LEU A 31 26.81 13.96 29.14
N GLY A 32 26.50 14.22 30.41
CA GLY A 32 25.25 14.87 30.81
C GLY A 32 25.12 16.31 30.32
N LEU A 33 26.22 17.07 30.32
CA LEU A 33 26.27 18.41 29.73
C LEU A 33 26.11 18.39 28.21
N ALA A 34 26.76 17.45 27.52
CA ALA A 34 26.59 17.27 26.08
C ALA A 34 25.14 16.87 25.72
N PHE A 35 24.54 15.96 26.49
CA PHE A 35 23.14 15.58 26.32
C PHE A 35 22.18 16.76 26.56
N ARG A 36 22.41 17.58 27.60
CA ARG A 36 21.61 18.78 27.83
C ARG A 36 21.73 19.81 26.70
N LEU A 37 22.91 20.01 26.14
CA LEU A 37 23.10 20.92 24.99
C LEU A 37 22.37 20.39 23.76
N PHE A 38 22.47 19.09 23.45
CA PHE A 38 21.75 18.46 22.34
C PHE A 38 20.22 18.51 22.52
N VAL A 39 19.70 18.28 23.72
CA VAL A 39 18.25 18.36 23.98
C VAL A 39 17.76 19.82 23.98
N SER A 40 18.59 20.77 24.43
CA SER A 40 18.21 22.20 24.42
C SER A 40 18.16 22.80 23.02
N ASP A 41 19.01 22.37 22.10
CA ASP A 41 18.94 22.75 20.68
C ASP A 41 17.79 22.04 19.94
N SER A 42 17.39 20.86 20.40
CA SER A 42 16.26 20.11 19.82
C SER A 42 14.88 20.65 20.24
N ILE A 43 14.81 21.47 21.30
CA ILE A 43 13.55 22.09 21.81
C ILE A 43 13.36 23.54 21.28
N ARG A 44 14.22 24.02 20.36
CA ARG A 44 14.00 25.27 19.62
C ARG A 44 13.12 25.10 18.37
N PHE A 45 12.05 24.32 18.46
CA PHE A 45 10.93 24.43 17.52
C PHE A 45 9.72 25.08 18.20
N SER A 46 9.30 26.18 17.58
CA SER A 46 8.25 27.14 17.91
C SER A 46 7.03 26.54 18.61
N SER A 47 6.82 26.89 19.89
CA SER A 47 5.49 26.92 20.51
C SER A 47 4.88 28.30 20.24
N SER A 48 4.31 28.48 19.05
CA SER A 48 3.36 29.56 18.81
C SER A 48 1.95 29.01 19.05
N ILE A 49 1.49 29.17 20.29
CA ILE A 49 0.06 29.15 20.62
C ILE A 49 -0.57 30.31 19.84
N VAL A 50 -1.44 30.00 18.88
CA VAL A 50 -2.31 31.00 18.24
C VAL A 50 -3.70 30.82 18.83
N ASP A 51 -4.02 31.71 19.76
CA ASP A 51 -5.39 31.95 20.22
C ASP A 51 -6.23 32.47 19.05
N THR A 52 -7.42 31.89 18.89
CA THR A 52 -8.49 32.36 18.01
C THR A 52 -9.13 33.64 18.55
N PRO A 53 -9.40 34.66 17.72
CA PRO A 53 -10.44 35.64 17.99
C PRO A 53 -11.63 35.52 17.02
N PRO A 54 -12.81 36.04 17.41
CA PRO A 54 -14.10 35.67 16.83
C PRO A 54 -14.50 36.48 15.58
N PHE A 55 -15.46 35.88 14.88
CA PHE A 55 -16.34 36.43 13.84
C PHE A 55 -16.62 37.94 13.98
N VAL A 56 -16.41 38.68 12.87
CA VAL A 56 -16.98 39.99 12.63
C VAL A 56 -17.52 40.03 11.20
N GLU A 57 -18.84 40.13 11.07
CA GLU A 57 -19.53 40.54 9.84
C GLU A 57 -19.09 41.95 9.46
N THR A 58 -18.76 42.19 8.19
CA THR A 58 -18.76 43.55 7.65
C THR A 58 -19.28 43.52 6.22
N ASN A 59 -20.51 44.02 6.07
CA ASN A 59 -21.09 44.47 4.82
C ASN A 59 -20.27 45.62 4.26
N SER A 60 -19.83 45.53 3.00
CA SER A 60 -19.52 46.71 2.21
C SER A 60 -19.84 46.47 0.73
N ILE A 61 -20.96 47.06 0.33
CA ILE A 61 -21.39 47.39 -1.02
C ILE A 61 -20.37 48.35 -1.63
N THR A 62 -19.82 48.08 -2.82
CA THR A 62 -19.49 49.16 -3.78
C THR A 62 -19.42 48.63 -5.23
N GLU A 63 -20.47 49.00 -5.96
CA GLU A 63 -20.56 49.48 -7.36
C GLU A 63 -19.64 48.92 -8.47
N SER A 64 -20.32 48.32 -9.45
CA SER A 64 -19.90 48.18 -10.85
C SER A 64 -20.02 49.50 -11.62
N PRO A 65 -19.21 49.71 -12.68
CA PRO A 65 -19.63 50.50 -13.84
C PRO A 65 -19.65 49.67 -15.15
N PRO A 66 -20.25 50.20 -16.24
CA PRO A 66 -21.22 49.45 -17.04
C PRO A 66 -20.72 48.92 -18.41
N LEU A 67 -21.54 48.00 -18.94
CA LEU A 67 -21.56 47.47 -20.31
C LEU A 67 -21.67 48.55 -21.40
N SER A 68 -21.08 48.27 -22.57
CA SER A 68 -21.67 48.59 -23.87
C SER A 68 -21.07 47.71 -25.00
N PRO A 69 -21.81 47.50 -26.11
CA PRO A 69 -21.81 46.25 -26.86
C PRO A 69 -21.21 46.37 -28.27
N SER A 70 -20.80 45.25 -28.86
CA SER A 70 -20.70 45.15 -30.32
C SER A 70 -21.04 43.74 -30.81
N SER A 71 -22.21 43.66 -31.43
CA SER A 71 -22.71 42.60 -32.29
C SER A 71 -21.92 42.50 -33.60
N SER A 72 -21.68 41.28 -34.07
CA SER A 72 -21.66 41.01 -35.53
C SER A 72 -21.95 39.55 -35.82
N SER A 73 -23.01 39.35 -36.58
CA SER A 73 -23.60 38.13 -37.11
C SER A 73 -22.84 37.52 -38.29
N LEU A 74 -23.11 36.23 -38.50
CA LEU A 74 -22.74 35.28 -39.57
C LEU A 74 -22.80 35.82 -41.02
N PRO A 75 -22.32 35.05 -42.02
CA PRO A 75 -23.28 34.23 -42.75
C PRO A 75 -22.84 32.81 -43.11
N ALA A 76 -23.84 31.93 -43.14
CA ALA A 76 -23.83 30.61 -43.75
C ALA A 76 -23.71 30.68 -45.28
N GLN A 77 -23.07 29.68 -45.88
CA GLN A 77 -23.29 29.26 -47.26
C GLN A 77 -23.46 27.74 -47.32
N ALA A 78 -24.42 27.30 -48.13
CA ALA A 78 -24.69 25.95 -48.60
C ALA A 78 -25.10 26.07 -50.09
N PRO A 79 -25.34 24.98 -50.85
CA PRO A 79 -24.73 23.65 -50.89
C PRO A 79 -24.18 23.33 -52.30
N SER A 80 -23.44 22.23 -52.47
CA SER A 80 -23.14 21.66 -53.80
C SER A 80 -23.38 20.16 -53.79
N SER A 81 -24.28 19.74 -54.67
CA SER A 81 -24.79 18.40 -54.93
C SER A 81 -23.74 17.44 -55.47
N GLY A 82 -23.90 16.16 -55.13
CA GLY A 82 -23.15 15.04 -55.69
C GLY A 82 -23.66 13.73 -55.10
N ASP A 83 -24.73 13.19 -55.69
CA ASP A 83 -25.28 11.85 -55.43
C ASP A 83 -24.21 10.76 -55.57
N LEU A 84 -24.03 9.93 -54.54
CA LEU A 84 -23.75 8.50 -54.72
C LEU A 84 -24.39 7.71 -53.56
N LEU A 85 -25.43 6.97 -53.91
CA LEU A 85 -26.10 5.97 -53.09
C LEU A 85 -25.16 4.81 -52.76
N ALA A 86 -24.93 4.53 -51.47
CA ALA A 86 -24.57 3.19 -51.00
C ALA A 86 -24.81 3.02 -49.49
N ASN A 87 -25.83 2.21 -49.19
CA ASN A 87 -25.97 1.34 -48.02
C ASN A 87 -26.06 1.98 -46.62
N GLU A 88 -27.30 2.24 -46.18
CA GLU A 88 -27.64 2.35 -44.76
C GLU A 88 -27.55 0.97 -44.10
N SER A 89 -26.38 0.62 -43.57
CA SER A 89 -26.34 -0.14 -42.33
C SER A 89 -26.39 0.88 -41.21
N GLN A 90 -27.47 0.89 -40.44
CA GLN A 90 -27.60 1.65 -39.20
C GLN A 90 -26.45 1.27 -38.26
N ALA A 91 -25.36 2.03 -38.33
CA ALA A 91 -24.36 2.06 -37.31
C ALA A 91 -25.01 2.73 -36.10
N PHE A 92 -25.39 1.92 -35.12
CA PHE A 92 -25.53 2.39 -33.76
C PHE A 92 -24.27 3.20 -33.44
N PRO A 93 -24.38 4.40 -32.83
CA PRO A 93 -23.18 5.11 -32.42
C PRO A 93 -22.38 4.16 -31.54
N ASN A 94 -21.21 3.73 -32.04
CA ASN A 94 -20.22 3.08 -31.22
C ASN A 94 -19.95 4.07 -30.08
N VAL A 95 -20.55 3.82 -28.92
CA VAL A 95 -19.98 4.25 -27.65
C VAL A 95 -18.55 3.76 -27.74
N ALA A 96 -17.60 4.68 -27.90
CA ALA A 96 -16.19 4.32 -27.98
C ALA A 96 -15.92 3.39 -26.79
N ALA A 97 -15.55 2.13 -27.07
CA ALA A 97 -15.34 1.15 -26.04
C ALA A 97 -14.35 1.75 -25.04
N GLU A 98 -14.77 1.85 -23.78
CA GLU A 98 -13.92 2.37 -22.71
C GLU A 98 -12.66 1.50 -22.67
N CYS A 99 -11.48 2.12 -22.81
CA CYS A 99 -10.23 1.37 -22.91
C CYS A 99 -10.00 0.53 -21.66
N ASP A 100 -9.76 -0.77 -21.82
CA ASP A 100 -9.29 -1.63 -20.73
C ASP A 100 -7.80 -1.36 -20.46
N ILE A 101 -7.50 -0.70 -19.34
CA ILE A 101 -6.14 -0.40 -18.90
C ILE A 101 -5.45 -1.58 -18.18
N PHE A 102 -6.18 -2.65 -17.89
CA PHE A 102 -5.70 -3.81 -17.13
C PHE A 102 -5.24 -4.96 -18.04
N THR A 103 -5.53 -4.88 -19.34
CA THR A 103 -5.05 -5.82 -20.37
C THR A 103 -4.00 -5.16 -21.26
N GLY A 104 -2.80 -5.75 -21.30
CA GLY A 104 -1.62 -5.08 -21.80
C GLY A 104 -0.40 -6.00 -21.81
N ASP A 105 0.75 -5.39 -22.10
CA ASP A 105 2.04 -6.04 -22.14
C ASP A 105 3.10 -5.16 -21.46
N TRP A 106 4.12 -5.77 -20.87
CA TRP A 106 5.26 -5.02 -20.33
C TRP A 106 6.23 -4.65 -21.44
N VAL A 107 6.56 -3.37 -21.54
CA VAL A 107 7.51 -2.84 -22.52
C VAL A 107 8.73 -2.22 -21.84
N PRO A 108 9.93 -2.29 -22.45
CA PRO A 108 11.11 -1.65 -21.90
C PRO A 108 10.94 -0.14 -21.74
N ASP A 109 11.43 0.39 -20.63
CA ASP A 109 11.35 1.80 -20.27
C ASP A 109 12.68 2.32 -19.71
N PRO A 110 13.51 2.94 -20.57
CA PRO A 110 14.80 3.50 -20.15
C PRO A 110 14.69 4.71 -19.21
N SER A 111 13.49 5.29 -19.03
CA SER A 111 13.30 6.47 -18.17
C SER A 111 12.95 6.12 -16.72
N ALA A 112 12.65 4.86 -16.43
CA ALA A 112 12.45 4.35 -15.09
C ALA A 112 13.80 4.12 -14.36
N PRO A 113 13.82 3.97 -13.01
CA PRO A 113 12.71 4.17 -12.08
C PRO A 113 12.47 5.65 -11.72
N ALA A 114 11.28 5.97 -11.21
CA ALA A 114 10.92 7.35 -10.78
C ALA A 114 11.66 7.82 -9.52
N TYR A 115 12.18 6.88 -8.72
CA TYR A 115 12.93 7.12 -7.49
C TYR A 115 13.95 6.01 -7.28
N THR A 116 14.81 6.15 -6.27
CA THR A 116 15.79 5.14 -5.88
C THR A 116 15.80 4.96 -4.36
N ASN A 117 16.55 3.98 -3.88
CA ASN A 117 16.81 3.82 -2.44
C ASN A 117 17.52 5.02 -1.78
N ALA A 118 18.11 5.93 -2.56
CA ALA A 118 18.72 7.15 -2.07
C ALA A 118 17.74 8.33 -1.98
N SER A 119 16.71 8.35 -2.84
CA SER A 119 15.73 9.44 -2.90
C SER A 119 14.44 9.17 -2.14
N CYS A 120 14.18 7.93 -1.72
CA CYS A 120 13.04 7.57 -0.88
C CYS A 120 13.47 6.88 0.43
N HIS A 121 12.97 7.39 1.55
CA HIS A 121 13.25 6.86 2.90
C HIS A 121 12.18 5.91 3.43
N GLU A 122 11.04 5.81 2.76
CA GLU A 122 9.91 4.96 3.17
C GLU A 122 10.08 3.49 2.78
N ILE A 123 11.13 3.14 2.01
CA ILE A 123 11.35 1.76 1.58
C ILE A 123 11.81 0.89 2.76
N GLU A 124 10.96 -0.05 3.17
CA GLU A 124 11.26 -1.04 4.20
C GLU A 124 12.45 -1.92 3.80
N GLY A 125 13.24 -2.31 4.80
CA GLY A 125 14.50 -3.02 4.57
C GLY A 125 14.36 -4.28 3.72
N HIS A 126 13.26 -5.03 3.86
CA HIS A 126 13.04 -6.29 3.13
C HIS A 126 12.52 -6.11 1.69
N GLN A 127 12.16 -4.89 1.30
CA GLN A 127 11.76 -4.55 -0.07
C GLN A 127 12.84 -3.73 -0.79
N ASN A 128 13.88 -3.29 -0.08
CA ASN A 128 14.97 -2.48 -0.62
C ASN A 128 16.04 -3.34 -1.33
N CYS A 129 15.67 -3.96 -2.44
CA CYS A 129 16.52 -4.89 -3.19
C CYS A 129 17.85 -4.26 -3.64
N MET A 130 17.82 -2.99 -4.05
CA MET A 130 19.02 -2.23 -4.42
C MET A 130 20.01 -2.13 -3.24
N ARG A 131 19.53 -1.71 -2.06
CA ARG A 131 20.36 -1.61 -0.85
C ARG A 131 20.85 -2.98 -0.38
N ASN A 132 20.03 -4.00 -0.54
CA ASN A 132 20.33 -5.36 -0.10
C ASN A 132 21.30 -6.11 -1.01
N GLY A 133 21.77 -5.48 -2.10
CA GLY A 133 22.83 -6.02 -2.94
C GLY A 133 22.33 -6.94 -4.05
N ARG A 134 21.07 -6.79 -4.49
CA ARG A 134 20.56 -7.47 -5.68
C ARG A 134 21.41 -7.09 -6.90
N PRO A 135 22.01 -8.06 -7.62
CA PRO A 135 23.01 -7.79 -8.65
C PRO A 135 22.39 -7.39 -9.99
N ASP A 136 21.20 -7.89 -10.32
CA ASP A 136 20.46 -7.52 -11.52
C ASP A 136 19.58 -6.28 -11.25
N SER A 137 19.46 -5.41 -12.25
CA SER A 137 18.64 -4.20 -12.20
C SER A 137 17.63 -4.10 -13.34
N GLY A 138 17.59 -5.10 -14.23
CA GLY A 138 16.73 -5.09 -15.42
C GLY A 138 15.24 -4.95 -15.09
N TYR A 139 14.81 -5.46 -13.93
CA TYR A 139 13.42 -5.38 -13.46
C TYR A 139 12.91 -3.94 -13.24
N LEU A 140 13.80 -2.96 -13.11
CA LEU A 140 13.45 -1.55 -12.91
C LEU A 140 12.97 -0.85 -14.18
N TYR A 141 13.39 -1.34 -15.35
CA TYR A 141 13.26 -0.63 -16.62
C TYR A 141 12.11 -1.17 -17.47
N TRP A 142 10.95 -1.31 -16.84
CA TRP A 142 9.73 -1.82 -17.48
C TRP A 142 8.54 -0.95 -17.15
N ARG A 143 7.64 -0.80 -18.11
CA ARG A 143 6.37 -0.11 -17.96
C ARG A 143 5.22 -0.94 -18.51
N TRP A 144 4.08 -0.88 -17.82
CA TRP A 144 2.84 -1.47 -18.32
C TRP A 144 2.27 -0.66 -19.48
N ASN A 145 1.97 -1.32 -20.60
CA ASN A 145 1.39 -0.71 -21.78
C ASN A 145 0.07 -1.43 -22.15
N PRO A 146 -1.10 -0.82 -21.88
CA PRO A 146 -2.37 -1.37 -22.33
C PRO A 146 -2.42 -1.53 -23.85
N ARG A 147 -3.22 -2.48 -24.34
CA ARG A 147 -3.29 -2.77 -25.79
C ARG A 147 -4.06 -1.73 -26.57
N ASP A 148 -5.12 -1.18 -25.98
CA ASP A 148 -6.11 -0.38 -26.69
C ASP A 148 -6.00 1.13 -26.41
N CYS A 149 -5.09 1.53 -25.50
CA CYS A 149 -4.82 2.94 -25.23
C CYS A 149 -3.47 3.17 -24.56
N GLU A 150 -3.09 4.44 -24.47
CA GLU A 150 -1.97 4.88 -23.67
C GLU A 150 -2.38 5.00 -22.20
N LEU A 151 -1.56 4.47 -21.30
CA LEU A 151 -1.65 4.72 -19.86
C LEU A 151 -0.68 5.85 -19.51
N PRO A 152 -1.12 7.05 -19.10
CA PRO A 152 -0.23 8.11 -18.67
C PRO A 152 0.65 7.68 -17.49
N ARG A 153 1.85 8.28 -17.37
CA ARG A 153 2.67 8.08 -16.16
C ARG A 153 2.01 8.77 -14.98
N PHE A 154 2.21 8.21 -13.80
CA PHE A 154 1.90 8.87 -12.56
C PHE A 154 2.61 10.23 -12.46
N ASP A 155 1.83 11.28 -12.30
CA ASP A 155 2.30 12.64 -12.06
C ASP A 155 2.05 12.99 -10.59
N PRO A 156 3.10 12.98 -9.74
CA PRO A 156 2.93 13.20 -8.31
C PRO A 156 2.40 14.59 -7.97
N GLY A 157 2.71 15.61 -8.79
CA GLY A 157 2.20 16.96 -8.58
C GLY A 157 0.70 17.03 -8.81
N LYS A 158 0.24 16.51 -9.96
CA LYS A 158 -1.19 16.45 -10.28
C LYS A 158 -1.97 15.60 -9.29
N PHE A 159 -1.40 14.48 -8.84
CA PHE A 159 -2.04 13.64 -7.84
C PHE A 159 -2.20 14.37 -6.50
N LEU A 160 -1.16 15.04 -6.00
CA LEU A 160 -1.25 15.79 -4.74
C LEU A 160 -2.23 16.97 -4.84
N ASP A 161 -2.26 17.66 -5.98
CA ASP A 161 -3.23 18.73 -6.22
C ASP A 161 -4.68 18.21 -6.30
N SER A 162 -4.92 17.06 -6.93
CA SER A 162 -6.26 16.47 -7.02
C SER A 162 -6.75 15.87 -5.69
N THR A 163 -5.82 15.46 -4.83
CA THR A 163 -6.10 14.90 -3.49
C THR A 163 -5.97 15.90 -2.35
N ARG A 164 -5.88 17.20 -2.68
CA ARG A 164 -5.81 18.28 -1.69
C ARG A 164 -7.03 18.26 -0.76
N ASN A 165 -6.78 18.36 0.55
CA ASN A 165 -7.80 18.26 1.61
C ASN A 165 -8.56 16.91 1.62
N LYS A 166 -7.95 15.84 1.10
CA LYS A 166 -8.52 14.49 1.09
C LYS A 166 -7.79 13.55 2.02
N SER A 167 -8.46 12.46 2.38
CA SER A 167 -7.88 11.36 3.15
C SER A 167 -8.03 10.04 2.41
N TRP A 168 -6.92 9.35 2.24
CA TRP A 168 -6.83 8.05 1.56
C TRP A 168 -6.46 6.96 2.55
N ALA A 169 -7.04 5.77 2.38
CA ALA A 169 -6.68 4.59 3.17
C ALA A 169 -6.48 3.36 2.28
N PHE A 170 -5.37 2.66 2.48
CA PHE A 170 -5.14 1.32 1.97
C PHE A 170 -5.41 0.32 3.10
N ILE A 171 -6.43 -0.50 2.94
CA ILE A 171 -6.96 -1.38 3.97
C ILE A 171 -6.72 -2.82 3.52
N GLY A 172 -5.86 -3.54 4.25
CA GLY A 172 -5.53 -4.92 3.89
C GLY A 172 -4.23 -5.42 4.53
N ASP A 173 -3.46 -6.18 3.75
CA ASP A 173 -2.27 -6.90 4.20
C ASP A 173 -0.94 -6.21 3.85
N SER A 174 0.16 -6.96 3.87
CA SER A 174 1.51 -6.46 3.61
C SER A 174 1.72 -6.00 2.17
N ILE A 175 0.91 -6.46 1.22
CA ILE A 175 0.95 -5.98 -0.16
C ILE A 175 0.29 -4.60 -0.27
N SER A 176 -0.75 -4.33 0.53
CA SER A 176 -1.28 -2.96 0.67
C SER A 176 -0.24 -2.01 1.27
N ARG A 177 0.54 -2.44 2.26
CA ARG A 177 1.68 -1.67 2.78
C ARG A 177 2.77 -1.46 1.73
N ASN A 178 3.08 -2.48 0.92
CA ASN A 178 4.03 -2.38 -0.18
C ASN A 178 3.59 -1.33 -1.22
N HIS A 179 2.29 -1.28 -1.55
CA HIS A 179 1.72 -0.31 -2.47
C HIS A 179 1.80 1.12 -1.91
N VAL A 180 1.47 1.31 -0.62
CA VAL A 180 1.60 2.61 0.04
C VAL A 180 3.04 3.12 0.06
N GLN A 181 4.03 2.25 0.32
CA GLN A 181 5.44 2.64 0.26
C GLN A 181 5.86 3.09 -1.14
N SER A 182 5.42 2.38 -2.19
CA SER A 182 5.64 2.80 -3.58
C SER A 182 5.03 4.18 -3.85
N LEU A 183 3.77 4.39 -3.47
CA LEU A 183 3.09 5.68 -3.64
C LEU A 183 3.81 6.80 -2.89
N LEU A 184 4.16 6.59 -1.61
CA LEU A 184 4.92 7.56 -0.82
C LEU A 184 6.24 7.94 -1.50
N CYS A 185 6.97 6.95 -2.03
CA CYS A 185 8.23 7.21 -2.73
C CYS A 185 8.06 8.06 -3.99
N ILE A 186 7.01 7.83 -4.77
CA ILE A 186 6.71 8.63 -5.96
C ILE A 186 6.29 10.06 -5.57
N LEU A 187 5.42 10.20 -4.55
CA LEU A 187 4.98 11.50 -4.06
C LEU A 187 6.11 12.32 -3.43
N SER A 188 7.09 11.63 -2.82
CA SER A 188 8.27 12.25 -2.19
C SER A 188 9.15 13.06 -3.16
N GLN A 189 8.97 12.86 -4.48
CA GLN A 189 9.63 13.66 -5.52
C GLN A 189 9.05 15.09 -5.62
N VAL A 190 7.90 15.36 -5.00
CA VAL A 190 7.24 16.68 -4.96
C VAL A 190 7.13 17.16 -3.52
N GLU A 191 6.66 16.32 -2.61
CA GLU A 191 6.51 16.66 -1.19
C GLU A 191 6.81 15.46 -0.30
N GLN A 192 7.65 15.67 0.72
CA GLN A 192 7.91 14.69 1.75
C GLN A 192 6.74 14.66 2.75
N ALA A 193 6.23 13.46 3.02
CA ALA A 193 5.18 13.27 4.00
C ALA A 193 5.76 13.21 5.42
N VAL A 194 4.96 13.58 6.41
CA VAL A 194 5.29 13.44 7.84
C VAL A 194 4.46 12.29 8.40
N GLU A 195 5.11 11.28 8.97
CA GLU A 195 4.39 10.24 9.74
C GLU A 195 3.75 10.89 10.98
N VAL A 196 2.43 10.81 11.08
CA VAL A 196 1.63 11.42 12.17
C VAL A 196 0.99 10.39 13.09
N TYR A 197 1.00 9.12 12.69
CA TYR A 197 0.51 8.01 13.50
C TYR A 197 1.14 6.69 13.03
N HIS A 198 1.39 5.80 13.99
CA HIS A 198 1.62 4.39 13.79
C HIS A 198 1.00 3.60 14.95
N ASP A 199 0.61 2.35 14.73
CA ASP A 199 0.29 1.43 15.82
C ASP A 199 1.56 0.93 16.54
N GLU A 200 1.41 0.18 17.62
CA GLU A 200 2.54 -0.31 18.45
C GLU A 200 3.55 -1.14 17.63
N GLU A 201 3.07 -1.89 16.64
CA GLU A 201 3.87 -2.77 15.79
C GLU A 201 4.31 -2.13 14.47
N TYR A 202 3.96 -0.86 14.23
CA TYR A 202 4.20 -0.13 12.98
C TYR A 202 3.59 -0.79 11.73
N ARG A 203 2.55 -1.59 11.90
CA ARG A 203 1.83 -2.27 10.81
C ARG A 203 0.82 -1.34 10.15
N SER A 204 0.08 -0.59 10.95
CA SER A 204 -0.77 0.52 10.52
C SER A 204 -0.07 1.85 10.71
N LYS A 205 -0.16 2.72 9.72
CA LYS A 205 0.52 4.02 9.71
C LYS A 205 -0.31 5.08 8.99
N ARG A 206 -0.07 6.34 9.33
CA ARG A 206 -0.64 7.51 8.63
C ARG A 206 0.43 8.55 8.41
N TRP A 207 0.45 9.08 7.20
CA TRP A 207 1.30 10.18 6.78
C TRP A 207 0.44 11.38 6.38
N HIS A 208 0.97 12.57 6.63
CA HIS A 208 0.38 13.84 6.27
C HIS A 208 1.30 14.60 5.33
N PHE A 209 0.75 15.17 4.26
CA PHE A 209 1.41 16.05 3.31
C PHE A 209 0.99 17.49 3.61
N PRO A 210 1.78 18.28 4.37
CA PRO A 210 1.34 19.55 4.92
C PRO A 210 0.91 20.58 3.87
N SER A 211 1.60 20.65 2.74
CA SER A 211 1.36 21.63 1.68
C SER A 211 0.07 21.36 0.91
N HIS A 212 -0.36 20.09 0.86
CA HIS A 212 -1.60 19.65 0.21
C HIS A 212 -2.73 19.35 1.20
N ASN A 213 -2.46 19.39 2.50
CA ASN A 213 -3.38 18.94 3.53
C ASN A 213 -4.00 17.57 3.17
N PHE A 214 -3.17 16.68 2.63
CA PHE A 214 -3.54 15.34 2.18
C PHE A 214 -3.09 14.34 3.24
N THR A 215 -3.91 13.34 3.56
CA THR A 215 -3.48 12.22 4.42
C THR A 215 -3.54 10.90 3.68
N LEU A 216 -2.50 10.09 3.85
CA LEU A 216 -2.40 8.74 3.32
C LEU A 216 -2.25 7.78 4.50
N SER A 217 -3.09 6.75 4.57
CA SER A 217 -3.04 5.75 5.63
C SER A 217 -2.87 4.35 5.05
N VAL A 218 -2.14 3.50 5.76
CA VAL A 218 -2.23 2.04 5.63
C VAL A 218 -2.85 1.51 6.91
N VAL A 219 -3.89 0.70 6.79
CA VAL A 219 -4.55 0.05 7.93
C VAL A 219 -4.35 -1.46 7.79
N TRP A 220 -3.59 -2.02 8.73
CA TRP A 220 -3.28 -3.43 8.75
C TRP A 220 -4.48 -4.24 9.23
N THR A 221 -5.10 -4.97 8.31
CA THR A 221 -6.20 -5.89 8.59
C THR A 221 -6.18 -6.99 7.52
N PRO A 222 -5.28 -7.98 7.63
CA PRO A 222 -4.99 -8.91 6.55
C PRO A 222 -6.17 -9.78 6.12
N PHE A 223 -7.18 -9.92 6.98
CA PHE A 223 -8.43 -10.62 6.70
C PHE A 223 -9.62 -9.68 6.46
N LEU A 224 -9.46 -8.35 6.61
CA LEU A 224 -10.50 -7.32 6.58
C LEU A 224 -11.60 -7.46 7.66
N LEU A 225 -11.75 -8.65 8.22
CA LEU A 225 -12.63 -9.02 9.31
C LEU A 225 -11.86 -9.13 10.62
N LYS A 226 -12.58 -9.17 11.74
CA LYS A 226 -11.99 -9.41 13.05
C LYS A 226 -11.26 -10.75 13.04
N ALA A 227 -9.97 -10.71 13.35
CA ALA A 227 -9.12 -11.89 13.45
C ALA A 227 -8.18 -11.79 14.65
N ASP A 228 -8.15 -12.83 15.47
CA ASP A 228 -7.11 -12.98 16.49
C ASP A 228 -5.90 -13.67 15.83
N ILE A 229 -4.81 -12.91 15.68
CA ILE A 229 -3.59 -13.35 15.00
C ILE A 229 -2.48 -13.56 16.04
N PHE A 230 -1.85 -14.73 16.01
CA PHE A 230 -0.85 -15.15 16.99
C PHE A 230 0.55 -15.32 16.38
N GLU A 231 0.85 -14.53 15.34
CA GLU A 231 2.12 -14.56 14.59
C GLU A 231 3.05 -13.40 14.97
N ASP A 232 4.33 -13.74 15.21
CA ASP A 232 5.39 -12.75 15.42
C ASP A 232 5.79 -12.02 14.11
N MET A 233 6.71 -11.06 14.20
CA MET A 233 7.21 -10.32 13.03
C MET A 233 7.93 -11.19 11.99
N ASN A 234 8.37 -12.40 12.35
CA ASN A 234 9.02 -13.35 11.46
C ASN A 234 8.01 -14.31 10.81
N GLY A 235 6.71 -14.19 11.13
CA GLY A 235 5.65 -15.07 10.66
C GLY A 235 5.59 -16.41 11.41
N VAL A 236 6.23 -16.51 12.58
CA VAL A 236 6.16 -17.70 13.44
C VAL A 236 4.87 -17.64 14.24
N SER A 237 3.98 -18.61 13.99
CA SER A 237 2.70 -18.71 14.68
C SER A 237 2.81 -19.46 16.00
N SER A 238 2.17 -18.93 17.04
CA SER A 238 2.02 -19.58 18.35
C SER A 238 0.66 -20.26 18.54
N SER A 239 -0.34 -19.98 17.70
CA SER A 239 -1.66 -20.62 17.72
C SER A 239 -2.41 -20.40 16.38
N GLU A 240 -3.44 -21.20 16.10
CA GLU A 240 -4.25 -21.00 14.89
C GLU A 240 -5.05 -19.70 14.95
N ILE A 241 -5.12 -19.00 13.81
CA ILE A 241 -5.88 -17.76 13.68
C ILE A 241 -7.35 -18.01 14.00
N GLN A 242 -7.95 -17.12 14.80
CA GLN A 242 -9.40 -17.15 15.03
C GLN A 242 -10.05 -16.08 14.16
N LEU A 243 -10.70 -16.50 13.06
CA LEU A 243 -11.31 -15.58 12.09
C LEU A 243 -12.82 -15.51 12.31
N HIS A 244 -13.34 -14.33 12.61
CA HIS A 244 -14.76 -14.08 12.82
C HIS A 244 -15.43 -13.64 11.52
N LEU A 245 -16.14 -14.55 10.86
CA LEU A 245 -16.71 -14.32 9.52
C LEU A 245 -17.89 -13.35 9.49
N ASP A 246 -18.49 -13.08 10.65
CA ASP A 246 -19.64 -12.22 10.87
C ASP A 246 -19.30 -10.85 11.47
N LYS A 247 -18.01 -10.57 11.75
CA LYS A 247 -17.56 -9.35 12.42
C LYS A 247 -16.50 -8.64 11.58
N LEU A 248 -16.76 -7.39 11.23
CA LEU A 248 -15.76 -6.52 10.61
C LEU A 248 -14.68 -6.15 11.63
N ASP A 249 -13.48 -5.83 11.15
CA ASP A 249 -12.42 -5.31 11.99
C ASP A 249 -12.66 -3.83 12.33
N GLU A 250 -12.74 -3.53 13.63
CA GLU A 250 -12.97 -2.19 14.16
C GLU A 250 -11.85 -1.22 13.76
N THR A 251 -10.62 -1.73 13.58
CA THR A 251 -9.42 -0.94 13.27
C THR A 251 -9.61 -0.04 12.06
N TRP A 252 -10.28 -0.52 11.00
CA TRP A 252 -10.56 0.28 9.81
C TRP A 252 -11.99 0.80 9.76
N THR A 253 -12.97 0.05 10.28
CA THR A 253 -14.39 0.45 10.18
C THR A 253 -14.72 1.68 11.01
N GLU A 254 -14.10 1.85 12.18
CA GLU A 254 -14.29 3.06 13.01
C GLU A 254 -13.78 4.33 12.31
N GLN A 255 -12.78 4.17 11.45
CA GLN A 255 -12.13 5.28 10.74
C GLN A 255 -12.74 5.54 9.36
N TYR A 256 -13.54 4.62 8.84
CA TYR A 256 -14.02 4.61 7.46
C TYR A 256 -14.73 5.91 7.04
N LYS A 257 -15.49 6.54 7.95
CA LYS A 257 -16.18 7.81 7.70
C LYS A 257 -15.24 8.99 7.42
N ASN A 258 -13.96 8.86 7.74
CA ASN A 258 -12.96 9.89 7.54
C ASN A 258 -12.23 9.77 6.20
N PHE A 259 -12.47 8.69 5.43
CA PHE A 259 -11.75 8.45 4.17
C PHE A 259 -12.57 8.94 2.98
N ASP A 260 -11.98 9.80 2.15
CA ASP A 260 -12.54 10.16 0.85
C ASP A 260 -12.31 9.02 -0.17
N TYR A 261 -11.16 8.36 -0.06
CA TYR A 261 -10.78 7.26 -0.94
C TYR A 261 -10.30 6.06 -0.12
N ALA A 262 -10.70 4.85 -0.53
CA ALA A 262 -10.27 3.61 0.10
C ALA A 262 -9.84 2.59 -0.95
N VAL A 263 -8.65 2.01 -0.80
CA VAL A 263 -8.22 0.83 -1.55
C VAL A 263 -8.32 -0.36 -0.61
N ILE A 264 -9.27 -1.26 -0.86
CA ILE A 264 -9.38 -2.52 -0.12
C ILE A 264 -8.70 -3.65 -0.89
N ALA A 265 -8.03 -4.52 -0.17
CA ALA A 265 -7.46 -5.72 -0.75
C ALA A 265 -7.37 -6.85 0.27
N GLY A 266 -7.83 -8.03 -0.12
CA GLY A 266 -7.53 -9.29 0.55
C GLY A 266 -6.43 -10.05 -0.20
N GLY A 267 -6.00 -11.18 0.35
CA GLY A 267 -4.87 -11.89 -0.23
C GLY A 267 -4.46 -13.17 0.49
N LYS A 268 -3.19 -13.52 0.34
CA LYS A 268 -2.61 -14.82 0.72
C LYS A 268 -2.73 -15.17 2.21
N TRP A 269 -3.09 -14.21 3.07
CA TRP A 269 -3.41 -14.48 4.48
C TRP A 269 -4.58 -15.46 4.67
N PHE A 270 -5.54 -15.49 3.74
CA PHE A 270 -6.66 -16.46 3.78
C PHE A 270 -6.22 -17.91 3.58
N LEU A 271 -5.02 -18.15 3.06
CA LEU A 271 -4.44 -19.48 2.86
C LEU A 271 -3.77 -20.04 4.13
N LYS A 272 -3.67 -19.24 5.20
CA LYS A 272 -3.14 -19.70 6.48
C LYS A 272 -4.17 -20.56 7.20
N THR A 273 -3.69 -21.47 8.04
CA THR A 273 -4.57 -22.21 8.96
C THR A 273 -5.37 -21.25 9.83
N ALA A 274 -6.69 -21.38 9.78
CA ALA A 274 -7.60 -20.56 10.55
C ALA A 274 -8.81 -21.38 11.03
N ILE A 275 -9.27 -21.08 12.24
CA ILE A 275 -10.53 -21.55 12.79
C ILE A 275 -11.58 -20.47 12.54
N TYR A 276 -12.69 -20.86 11.92
CA TYR A 276 -13.76 -19.94 11.56
C TYR A 276 -14.81 -19.87 12.65
N ARG A 277 -15.21 -18.64 12.97
CA ARG A 277 -16.19 -18.32 14.00
C ARG A 277 -17.32 -17.48 13.44
N GLU A 278 -18.53 -17.79 13.87
CA GLU A 278 -19.72 -16.96 13.67
C GLU A 278 -20.52 -16.93 14.96
N ASN A 279 -20.99 -15.76 15.39
CA ASN A 279 -21.63 -15.56 16.70
C ASN A 279 -20.82 -16.19 17.84
N ASP A 280 -19.49 -16.01 17.79
CA ASP A 280 -18.49 -16.55 18.71
C ASP A 280 -18.46 -18.10 18.83
N THR A 281 -19.14 -18.80 17.93
CA THR A 281 -19.16 -20.27 17.84
C THR A 281 -18.29 -20.75 16.68
N VAL A 282 -17.56 -21.85 16.87
CA VAL A 282 -16.75 -22.45 15.79
C VAL A 282 -17.66 -23.09 14.74
N THR A 283 -17.54 -22.66 13.49
CA THR A 283 -18.34 -23.16 12.36
C THR A 283 -17.54 -24.04 11.40
N GLY A 284 -16.21 -23.93 11.41
CA GLY A 284 -15.32 -24.76 10.62
C GLY A 284 -13.89 -24.25 10.67
N CYS A 285 -13.10 -24.61 9.67
CA CYS A 285 -11.71 -24.19 9.57
C CYS A 285 -11.22 -24.18 8.12
N HIS A 286 -10.01 -23.65 7.95
CA HIS A 286 -9.13 -23.99 6.84
C HIS A 286 -7.86 -24.66 7.32
N TYR A 287 -7.50 -25.78 6.70
CA TYR A 287 -6.29 -26.56 6.94
C TYR A 287 -6.03 -26.80 8.43
N CYS A 288 -6.96 -27.49 9.10
CA CYS A 288 -6.86 -27.84 10.52
C CYS A 288 -6.66 -29.36 10.77
N PRO A 289 -5.50 -29.93 10.39
CA PRO A 289 -5.25 -31.35 10.50
C PRO A 289 -5.34 -31.83 11.96
N GLY A 290 -5.98 -32.98 12.17
CA GLY A 290 -6.11 -33.58 13.50
C GLY A 290 -7.14 -32.92 14.42
N LYS A 291 -7.88 -31.91 13.95
CA LYS A 291 -9.03 -31.34 14.67
C LYS A 291 -10.34 -31.93 14.15
N ASN A 292 -11.29 -32.17 15.04
CA ASN A 292 -12.64 -32.59 14.67
C ASN A 292 -13.49 -31.35 14.31
N LEU A 293 -13.08 -30.64 13.26
CA LEU A 293 -13.75 -29.46 12.72
C LEU A 293 -14.05 -29.67 11.23
N THR A 294 -15.12 -29.06 10.73
CA THR A 294 -15.45 -29.10 9.31
C THR A 294 -14.46 -28.26 8.52
N GLU A 295 -13.77 -28.87 7.55
CA GLU A 295 -12.96 -28.15 6.56
C GLU A 295 -13.90 -27.41 5.60
N LEU A 296 -13.89 -26.08 5.68
CA LEU A 296 -14.70 -25.21 4.81
C LEU A 296 -13.86 -24.62 3.68
N GLY A 297 -12.53 -24.65 3.77
CA GLY A 297 -11.63 -24.08 2.76
C GLY A 297 -11.39 -22.58 2.93
N PHE A 298 -10.35 -22.08 2.28
CA PHE A 298 -10.03 -20.64 2.28
C PHE A 298 -11.03 -19.83 1.47
N ASP A 299 -11.53 -20.42 0.38
CA ASP A 299 -12.47 -19.82 -0.58
C ASP A 299 -13.80 -19.45 0.09
N TYR A 300 -14.28 -20.29 1.01
CA TYR A 300 -15.45 -20.00 1.83
C TYR A 300 -15.24 -18.72 2.66
N ALA A 301 -14.16 -18.64 3.42
CA ALA A 301 -13.88 -17.48 4.26
C ALA A 301 -13.59 -16.22 3.42
N TYR A 302 -12.87 -16.37 2.30
CA TYR A 302 -12.52 -15.26 1.43
C TYR A 302 -13.76 -14.61 0.82
N ARG A 303 -14.67 -15.42 0.27
CA ARG A 303 -15.94 -14.96 -0.26
C ARG A 303 -16.81 -14.32 0.81
N ARG A 304 -16.89 -14.92 2.00
CA ARG A 304 -17.63 -14.34 3.14
C ARG A 304 -17.06 -12.98 3.54
N ALA A 305 -15.75 -12.84 3.62
CA ALA A 305 -15.08 -11.58 3.95
C ALA A 305 -15.38 -10.48 2.93
N LEU A 306 -15.13 -10.73 1.64
CA LEU A 306 -15.41 -9.73 0.60
C LEU A 306 -16.89 -9.35 0.56
N LYS A 307 -17.79 -10.32 0.66
CA LYS A 307 -19.23 -10.04 0.75
C LYS A 307 -19.56 -9.13 1.93
N THR A 308 -19.07 -9.44 3.13
CA THR A 308 -19.36 -8.65 4.35
C THR A 308 -18.78 -7.24 4.25
N VAL A 309 -17.54 -7.11 3.79
CA VAL A 309 -16.83 -5.82 3.63
C VAL A 309 -17.50 -4.94 2.58
N LEU A 310 -17.78 -5.49 1.39
CA LEU A 310 -18.40 -4.73 0.30
C LEU A 310 -19.83 -4.33 0.64
N ASN A 311 -20.60 -5.19 1.33
CA ASN A 311 -21.92 -4.83 1.82
C ASN A 311 -21.86 -3.68 2.83
N PHE A 312 -20.90 -3.69 3.76
CA PHE A 312 -20.73 -2.59 4.70
C PHE A 312 -20.41 -1.29 3.96
N MET A 313 -19.42 -1.32 3.08
CA MET A 313 -18.95 -0.13 2.37
C MET A 313 -20.04 0.51 1.52
N THR A 314 -20.78 -0.31 0.76
CA THR A 314 -21.87 0.17 -0.12
C THR A 314 -23.11 0.64 0.65
N ASN A 315 -23.31 0.22 1.90
CA ASN A 315 -24.49 0.58 2.72
C ASN A 315 -24.17 1.46 3.94
N SER A 316 -22.92 1.90 4.11
CA SER A 316 -22.45 2.67 5.27
C SER A 316 -23.06 4.08 5.42
N GLY A 317 -23.69 4.61 4.36
CA GLY A 317 -24.15 5.99 4.26
C GLY A 317 -23.03 7.01 4.00
N HIS A 318 -21.76 6.58 3.97
CA HIS A 318 -20.61 7.43 3.66
C HIS A 318 -20.19 7.24 2.20
N LYS A 319 -20.06 8.35 1.46
CA LYS A 319 -19.83 8.36 0.00
C LYS A 319 -18.34 8.40 -0.34
N ALA A 320 -17.60 7.37 0.02
CA ALA A 320 -16.20 7.21 -0.37
C ALA A 320 -16.07 6.72 -1.82
N PHE A 321 -14.94 7.02 -2.45
CA PHE A 321 -14.50 6.37 -3.67
C PHE A 321 -13.65 5.15 -3.32
N ILE A 322 -14.10 3.97 -3.71
CA ILE A 322 -13.56 2.69 -3.28
C ILE A 322 -12.95 1.95 -4.46
N PHE A 323 -11.75 1.44 -4.26
CA PHE A 323 -11.08 0.52 -5.17
C PHE A 323 -11.00 -0.85 -4.51
N LEU A 324 -11.53 -1.89 -5.17
CA LEU A 324 -11.17 -3.26 -4.85
C LEU A 324 -9.96 -3.65 -5.68
N ARG A 325 -8.80 -3.80 -5.04
CA ARG A 325 -7.60 -4.34 -5.70
C ARG A 325 -7.69 -5.86 -5.73
N THR A 326 -7.51 -6.44 -6.91
CA THR A 326 -7.51 -7.90 -7.07
C THR A 326 -6.26 -8.56 -6.48
N THR A 327 -6.32 -9.87 -6.30
CA THR A 327 -5.23 -10.72 -5.81
C THR A 327 -3.97 -10.55 -6.67
N THR A 328 -2.81 -10.73 -6.03
CA THR A 328 -1.50 -10.58 -6.66
C THR A 328 -0.77 -11.91 -6.57
N PRO A 329 -0.41 -12.55 -7.69
CA PRO A 329 0.25 -13.84 -7.67
C PRO A 329 1.62 -13.79 -7.00
N ASP A 330 1.96 -14.83 -6.27
CA ASP A 330 3.34 -15.13 -5.91
C ASP A 330 4.03 -15.90 -7.04
N HIS A 331 5.36 -15.82 -7.11
CA HIS A 331 6.16 -16.50 -8.14
C HIS A 331 7.12 -17.52 -7.53
N PHE A 332 6.70 -18.21 -6.48
CA PHE A 332 7.47 -19.34 -5.96
C PHE A 332 7.53 -20.47 -6.99
N GLU A 333 8.76 -20.88 -7.31
CA GLU A 333 9.11 -22.03 -8.14
C GLU A 333 9.93 -23.04 -7.33
N ASN A 334 9.82 -24.32 -7.70
CA ASN A 334 10.55 -25.44 -7.09
C ASN A 334 10.31 -25.61 -5.58
N GLY A 335 9.16 -25.17 -5.09
CA GLY A 335 8.76 -25.20 -3.69
C GLY A 335 7.89 -24.01 -3.34
N GLU A 336 7.49 -23.93 -2.08
CA GLU A 336 6.72 -22.85 -1.49
C GLU A 336 7.59 -22.01 -0.56
N TRP A 337 7.03 -20.92 -0.01
CA TRP A 337 7.73 -20.03 0.92
C TRP A 337 8.37 -20.74 2.12
N PHE A 338 7.80 -21.85 2.57
CA PHE A 338 8.28 -22.66 3.71
C PHE A 338 9.10 -23.89 3.31
N SER A 339 9.10 -24.28 2.04
CA SER A 339 9.75 -25.50 1.54
C SER A 339 10.92 -25.24 0.59
N GLY A 340 11.43 -24.00 0.59
CA GLY A 340 12.63 -23.63 -0.17
C GLY A 340 12.35 -23.13 -1.58
N GLY A 341 11.13 -22.68 -1.87
CA GLY A 341 10.76 -22.06 -3.14
C GLY A 341 11.65 -20.85 -3.49
N THR A 342 11.78 -20.59 -4.78
CA THR A 342 12.67 -19.56 -5.37
C THR A 342 11.95 -18.75 -6.44
N CYS A 343 12.49 -17.57 -6.78
CA CYS A 343 11.99 -16.69 -7.84
C CYS A 343 13.17 -15.97 -8.49
N ASN A 344 14.02 -16.72 -9.19
CA ASN A 344 15.31 -16.23 -9.69
C ASN A 344 15.23 -15.66 -11.11
N ARG A 345 14.00 -15.43 -11.63
CA ARG A 345 13.82 -14.81 -12.95
C ARG A 345 14.28 -13.35 -12.91
N THR A 346 14.79 -12.87 -14.04
CA THR A 346 15.38 -11.52 -14.18
C THR A 346 14.75 -10.73 -15.33
N ALA A 347 13.71 -11.29 -15.96
CA ALA A 347 12.91 -10.65 -16.99
C ALA A 347 11.42 -10.99 -16.78
N PRO A 348 10.52 -10.11 -17.25
CA PRO A 348 9.09 -10.38 -17.31
C PRO A 348 8.77 -11.59 -18.17
N PHE A 349 7.62 -12.19 -17.92
CA PHE A 349 6.96 -13.06 -18.88
C PHE A 349 6.30 -12.24 -19.99
N LYS A 350 6.21 -12.83 -21.18
CA LYS A 350 5.29 -12.38 -22.22
C LYS A 350 3.91 -13.02 -22.05
N ASP A 351 2.93 -12.48 -22.76
CA ASP A 351 1.61 -13.10 -22.84
C ASP A 351 1.71 -14.56 -23.32
N GLY A 352 1.01 -15.45 -22.63
CA GLY A 352 1.03 -16.90 -22.89
C GLY A 352 2.25 -17.68 -22.38
N GLU A 353 3.24 -17.05 -21.73
CA GLU A 353 4.41 -17.77 -21.17
C GLU A 353 4.17 -18.32 -19.76
N VAL A 354 3.08 -17.92 -19.10
CA VAL A 354 2.75 -18.32 -17.73
C VAL A 354 1.23 -18.47 -17.57
N ASP A 355 0.83 -19.51 -16.86
CA ASP A 355 -0.54 -19.71 -16.41
C ASP A 355 -0.67 -19.28 -14.94
N MET A 356 -1.84 -18.75 -14.60
CA MET A 356 -2.16 -18.40 -13.22
C MET A 356 -2.35 -19.67 -12.39
N LYS A 357 -1.85 -19.69 -11.14
CA LYS A 357 -2.04 -20.82 -10.23
C LYS A 357 -3.51 -20.97 -9.86
N ASP A 358 -3.99 -22.19 -9.65
CA ASP A 358 -5.39 -22.50 -9.29
C ASP A 358 -5.91 -21.65 -8.12
N VAL A 359 -5.08 -21.46 -7.09
CA VAL A 359 -5.44 -20.64 -5.92
C VAL A 359 -5.66 -19.17 -6.31
N ASP A 360 -4.80 -18.61 -7.15
CA ASP A 360 -4.92 -17.23 -7.63
C ASP A 360 -6.15 -17.05 -8.54
N ILE A 361 -6.46 -18.05 -9.37
CA ILE A 361 -7.70 -18.08 -10.17
C ILE A 361 -8.92 -18.04 -9.25
N VAL A 362 -9.00 -18.94 -8.27
CA VAL A 362 -10.14 -18.99 -7.33
C VAL A 362 -10.30 -17.67 -6.57
N MET A 363 -9.19 -17.08 -6.10
CA MET A 363 -9.25 -15.80 -5.39
C MET A 363 -9.74 -14.67 -6.30
N ARG A 364 -9.20 -14.55 -7.51
CA ARG A 364 -9.62 -13.52 -8.47
C ARG A 364 -11.08 -13.69 -8.88
N ASP A 365 -11.53 -14.91 -9.14
CA ASP A 365 -12.91 -15.19 -9.52
C ASP A 365 -13.88 -14.78 -8.39
N ILE A 366 -13.55 -15.06 -7.13
CA ILE A 366 -14.33 -14.61 -5.98
C ILE A 366 -14.38 -13.07 -5.91
N GLU A 367 -13.24 -12.38 -6.12
CA GLU A 367 -13.19 -10.92 -6.11
C GLU A 367 -14.06 -10.30 -7.20
N LEU A 368 -13.98 -10.83 -8.43
CA LEU A 368 -14.79 -10.38 -9.55
C LEU A 368 -16.28 -10.61 -9.29
N GLU A 369 -16.66 -11.80 -8.84
CA GLU A 369 -18.06 -12.13 -8.56
C GLU A 369 -18.66 -11.29 -7.43
N GLU A 370 -17.93 -11.03 -6.34
CA GLU A 370 -18.44 -10.19 -5.25
C GLU A 370 -18.43 -8.70 -5.63
N TYR A 371 -17.48 -8.25 -6.45
CA TYR A 371 -17.50 -6.91 -7.05
C TYR A 371 -18.72 -6.70 -7.94
N GLU A 372 -19.01 -7.62 -8.85
CA GLU A 372 -20.16 -7.53 -9.77
C GLU A 372 -21.50 -7.45 -9.03
N LYS A 373 -21.59 -8.11 -7.86
CA LYS A 373 -22.77 -8.02 -6.99
C LYS A 373 -22.86 -6.68 -6.25
N ALA A 374 -21.72 -6.16 -5.78
CA ALA A 374 -21.69 -4.98 -4.93
C ALA A 374 -21.70 -3.66 -5.70
N ALA A 375 -21.11 -3.59 -6.89
CA ALA A 375 -20.96 -2.34 -7.64
C ALA A 375 -22.30 -1.67 -7.99
N PRO A 376 -23.35 -2.39 -8.44
CA PRO A 376 -24.67 -1.78 -8.67
C PRO A 376 -25.29 -1.24 -7.38
N VAL A 377 -25.19 -1.96 -6.27
CA VAL A 377 -25.70 -1.54 -4.96
C VAL A 377 -24.97 -0.28 -4.47
N GLY A 378 -23.64 -0.23 -4.66
CA GLY A 378 -22.84 0.95 -4.39
C GLY A 378 -23.32 2.16 -5.17
N ALA A 379 -23.53 2.00 -6.48
CA ALA A 379 -24.01 3.07 -7.36
C ALA A 379 -25.39 3.60 -6.93
N GLU A 380 -26.33 2.71 -6.58
CA GLU A 380 -27.65 3.09 -6.06
C GLU A 380 -27.56 3.90 -4.76
N ASN A 381 -26.59 3.60 -3.91
CA ASN A 381 -26.34 4.28 -2.64
C ASN A 381 -25.39 5.48 -2.75
N GLY A 382 -24.91 5.82 -3.95
CA GLY A 382 -23.99 6.93 -4.20
C GLY A 382 -22.55 6.69 -3.74
N VAL A 383 -22.13 5.44 -3.61
CA VAL A 383 -20.75 4.99 -3.40
C VAL A 383 -20.15 4.60 -4.74
N ILE A 384 -18.96 5.12 -5.06
CA ILE A 384 -18.25 4.73 -6.27
C ILE A 384 -17.37 3.53 -5.92
N LEU A 385 -17.71 2.35 -6.42
CA LEU A 385 -16.89 1.14 -6.29
C LEU A 385 -16.29 0.80 -7.66
N LYS A 386 -14.96 0.77 -7.76
CA LYS A 386 -14.23 0.41 -8.97
C LYS A 386 -13.31 -0.79 -8.70
N LEU A 387 -13.11 -1.61 -9.72
CA LEU A 387 -12.15 -2.71 -9.68
C LEU A 387 -10.79 -2.23 -10.17
N LEU A 388 -9.76 -2.36 -9.32
CA LEU A 388 -8.36 -2.14 -9.66
C LEU A 388 -7.73 -3.52 -9.94
N ASP A 389 -7.86 -4.00 -11.18
CA ASP A 389 -7.40 -5.33 -11.53
C ASP A 389 -5.88 -5.37 -11.77
N THR A 390 -5.14 -5.68 -10.72
CA THR A 390 -3.67 -5.76 -10.75
C THR A 390 -3.12 -7.15 -11.06
N THR A 391 -3.98 -8.18 -11.12
CA THR A 391 -3.52 -9.58 -11.17
C THR A 391 -2.72 -9.88 -12.44
N ARG A 392 -3.25 -9.50 -13.62
CA ARG A 392 -2.64 -9.86 -14.91
C ARG A 392 -1.26 -9.25 -15.09
N LEU A 393 -1.12 -7.93 -14.86
CA LEU A 393 0.18 -7.27 -15.00
C LEU A 393 1.19 -7.78 -13.97
N SER A 394 0.74 -8.14 -12.77
CA SER A 394 1.61 -8.66 -11.71
C SER A 394 2.07 -10.08 -12.01
N LEU A 395 1.21 -10.93 -12.57
CA LEU A 395 1.54 -12.29 -13.03
C LEU A 395 2.69 -12.30 -14.05
N LEU A 396 2.84 -11.24 -14.84
CA LEU A 396 3.91 -11.15 -15.84
C LEU A 396 5.25 -10.72 -15.26
N ARG A 397 5.36 -10.49 -13.95
CA ARG A 397 6.53 -9.86 -13.32
C ARG A 397 7.25 -10.75 -12.29
N PRO A 398 7.61 -11.99 -12.64
CA PRO A 398 8.36 -12.86 -11.71
C PRO A 398 9.72 -12.27 -11.33
N ASP A 399 10.25 -11.34 -12.14
CA ASP A 399 11.50 -10.63 -11.95
C ASP A 399 11.45 -9.54 -10.86
N GLY A 400 10.26 -9.14 -10.44
CA GLY A 400 10.08 -8.00 -9.54
C GLY A 400 10.22 -8.29 -8.05
N HIS A 401 10.37 -9.55 -7.66
CA HIS A 401 10.37 -9.96 -6.26
C HIS A 401 11.74 -9.79 -5.58
N PRO A 402 11.81 -9.55 -4.26
CA PRO A 402 13.09 -9.49 -3.55
C PRO A 402 13.90 -10.78 -3.60
N GLY A 403 13.23 -11.94 -3.63
CA GLY A 403 13.88 -13.24 -3.52
C GLY A 403 14.76 -13.29 -2.26
N PRO A 404 16.04 -13.69 -2.36
CA PRO A 404 16.94 -13.74 -1.21
C PRO A 404 17.34 -12.33 -0.72
N TYR A 405 17.22 -11.31 -1.58
CA TYR A 405 17.54 -9.92 -1.28
C TYR A 405 16.45 -9.22 -0.47
N ARG A 406 15.56 -9.97 0.15
CA ARG A 406 14.80 -9.51 1.32
C ARG A 406 15.70 -9.28 2.55
N GLN A 407 16.85 -9.95 2.59
CA GLN A 407 17.85 -9.78 3.63
C GLN A 407 18.98 -8.88 3.12
N PHE A 408 19.62 -8.12 4.01
CA PHE A 408 20.74 -7.27 3.62
C PHE A 408 21.98 -8.11 3.27
N GLN A 409 22.41 -8.04 2.01
CA GLN A 409 23.65 -8.66 1.50
C GLN A 409 23.75 -10.17 1.85
N PRO A 410 22.75 -10.99 1.46
CA PRO A 410 22.58 -12.36 1.95
C PRO A 410 23.77 -13.27 1.63
N PHE A 411 24.50 -12.97 0.55
CA PHE A 411 25.63 -13.78 0.04
C PHE A 411 27.00 -13.16 0.28
N ALA A 412 27.10 -12.07 1.06
CA ALA A 412 28.37 -11.37 1.27
C ALA A 412 29.39 -12.17 2.10
N LYS A 413 28.91 -13.00 3.05
CA LYS A 413 29.76 -13.85 3.90
C LYS A 413 30.01 -15.22 3.27
N ASP A 414 28.99 -15.80 2.66
CA ASP A 414 29.04 -17.09 2.00
C ASP A 414 28.18 -17.06 0.73
N LYS A 415 28.79 -17.33 -0.42
CA LYS A 415 28.10 -17.34 -1.72
C LYS A 415 27.08 -18.47 -1.85
N ASN A 416 27.17 -19.49 -1.00
CA ASN A 416 26.27 -20.65 -0.98
C ASN A 416 25.29 -20.60 0.21
N ALA A 417 25.19 -19.47 0.91
CA ALA A 417 24.26 -19.31 2.02
C ALA A 417 22.83 -19.61 1.59
N GLN A 418 22.08 -20.35 2.41
CA GLN A 418 20.65 -20.50 2.21
C GLN A 418 19.93 -19.28 2.80
N ALA A 419 19.40 -18.44 1.92
CA ALA A 419 18.56 -17.30 2.29
C ALA A 419 17.09 -17.64 2.04
N GLN A 420 16.22 -17.20 2.93
CA GLN A 420 14.78 -17.31 2.71
C GLN A 420 14.38 -16.38 1.56
N ASN A 421 13.68 -16.91 0.57
CA ASN A 421 13.19 -16.12 -0.55
C ASN A 421 11.86 -15.46 -0.21
N ASP A 422 11.71 -14.20 -0.60
CA ASP A 422 10.43 -13.53 -0.71
C ASP A 422 10.03 -13.45 -2.17
N CYS A 423 9.05 -14.27 -2.57
CA CYS A 423 8.48 -14.29 -3.91
C CYS A 423 7.01 -13.83 -3.92
N LEU A 424 6.62 -13.08 -2.89
CA LEU A 424 5.28 -12.56 -2.69
C LEU A 424 5.27 -11.03 -2.73
N HIS A 425 6.17 -10.38 -1.99
CA HIS A 425 6.29 -8.91 -1.98
C HIS A 425 7.13 -8.43 -3.16
N TRP A 426 7.15 -7.12 -3.38
CA TRP A 426 7.79 -6.48 -4.52
C TRP A 426 8.99 -5.66 -4.09
N CYS A 427 10.06 -5.69 -4.89
CA CYS A 427 11.14 -4.72 -4.77
C CYS A 427 10.60 -3.31 -4.96
N LEU A 428 11.17 -2.35 -4.23
CA LEU A 428 10.94 -0.92 -4.44
C LEU A 428 12.27 -0.21 -4.74
N PRO A 429 12.34 0.61 -5.81
CA PRO A 429 11.37 0.70 -6.92
C PRO A 429 11.16 -0.63 -7.65
N GLY A 430 10.05 -0.79 -8.37
CA GLY A 430 9.71 -2.07 -9.01
C GLY A 430 8.31 -2.13 -9.65
N PRO A 431 7.80 -3.32 -9.98
CA PRO A 431 6.56 -3.47 -10.76
C PRO A 431 5.33 -2.84 -10.13
N ILE A 432 5.28 -2.83 -8.80
CA ILE A 432 4.19 -2.26 -8.02
C ILE A 432 4.03 -0.75 -8.25
N ASP A 433 5.06 -0.06 -8.75
CA ASP A 433 4.98 1.36 -9.11
C ASP A 433 3.93 1.60 -10.22
N SER A 434 3.76 0.65 -11.16
CA SER A 434 2.74 0.74 -12.22
C SER A 434 1.31 0.57 -11.71
N TRP A 435 1.10 0.09 -10.48
CA TRP A 435 -0.24 0.11 -9.88
C TRP A 435 -0.70 1.54 -9.59
N ASN A 436 0.24 2.45 -9.31
CA ASN A 436 -0.08 3.87 -9.13
C ASN A 436 -0.46 4.53 -10.45
N ASP A 437 0.19 4.17 -11.57
CA ASP A 437 -0.19 4.63 -12.91
C ASP A 437 -1.68 4.29 -13.19
N LEU A 438 -2.07 3.04 -12.92
CA LEU A 438 -3.46 2.58 -13.05
C LEU A 438 -4.40 3.35 -12.12
N LEU A 439 -4.04 3.48 -10.85
CA LEU A 439 -4.84 4.16 -9.83
C LEU A 439 -5.09 5.62 -10.22
N MET A 440 -4.06 6.35 -10.67
CA MET A 440 -4.19 7.73 -11.10
C MET A 440 -5.08 7.86 -12.34
N GLU A 441 -4.92 6.97 -13.32
CA GLU A 441 -5.77 6.97 -14.51
C GLU A 441 -7.24 6.68 -14.16
N MET A 442 -7.51 5.76 -13.24
CA MET A 442 -8.87 5.49 -12.75
C MET A 442 -9.48 6.69 -12.04
N ILE A 443 -8.71 7.44 -11.24
CA ILE A 443 -9.18 8.69 -10.62
C ILE A 443 -9.51 9.71 -11.71
N ASN A 444 -8.62 9.90 -12.68
CA ASN A 444 -8.84 10.85 -13.78
C ASN A 444 -10.12 10.52 -14.55
N ARG A 445 -10.34 9.25 -14.89
CA ARG A 445 -11.57 8.79 -15.55
C ARG A 445 -12.80 8.93 -14.66
N GLY A 446 -12.66 8.60 -13.37
CA GLY A 446 -13.74 8.66 -12.38
C GLY A 446 -14.13 10.07 -11.94
N ILE A 447 -13.28 11.08 -12.13
CA ILE A 447 -13.61 12.50 -11.91
C ILE A 447 -14.44 13.07 -13.08
N HIS A 448 -14.44 12.41 -14.24
CA HIS A 448 -15.09 12.86 -15.47
C HIS A 448 -16.39 12.11 -15.83
N GLN A 449 -16.85 11.19 -14.97
CA GLN A 449 -18.17 10.54 -15.02
C GLN A 449 -19.03 11.07 -13.87
#